data_AF-A0A918XS35-F1
#
_entry.id   AF-A0A918XS35-F1
#
_cell.length_a   1.000
_cell.length_b   1.000
_cell.length_c   1.000
_cell.angle_alpha   90.00
_cell.angle_beta   90.00
_cell.angle_gamma   90.00
#
_symmetry.space_group_name_H-M   'P 1'
#
loop_
_entity.id
_entity.type
_entity.pdbx_description
1 polymer ?
#
loop_
_entity_poly.entity_id
_entity_poly.type
_entity_poly.pdbx_seq_one_letter_code
_entity_poly.pdbx_strand_id
1 'polypeptide(L)'
;MLSGRRIILPGAKPGRTALPQRRTQILLHLIAVVLLATIVVASPARASAQGADAAADPPVLERSLYKTVVFEGATNTIDLLLFGSLLGGHLYAGPAFLAVNATAAAVLYYGHEVAWGYLGPPDTDYDVNTNILKGITFRLASSTRAFAVGYGFTGNPIAAGGFMVGSAVGETVVYVASEYGWEFYDQYRDQAATTRVKAIPAAWHGDRTSR
;
A
#
# COMPACT_ATOMS: atom_id res chain seq x y z
N MET A 1 36.06 8.68 71.76
CA MET A 1 35.23 7.48 71.53
C MET A 1 34.27 7.75 70.38
N LEU A 2 34.62 7.36 69.15
CA LEU A 2 33.71 7.33 68.00
C LEU A 2 34.10 6.10 67.18
N SER A 3 33.30 5.03 67.29
CA SER A 3 33.52 3.77 66.59
C SER A 3 32.70 3.77 65.30
N GLY A 4 33.40 3.89 64.17
CA GLY A 4 32.83 3.90 62.83
C GLY A 4 32.59 2.49 62.30
N ARG A 5 31.34 2.18 61.95
CA ARG A 5 30.92 0.90 61.37
C ARG A 5 30.81 1.05 59.85
N ARG A 6 31.79 0.53 59.10
CA ARG A 6 31.70 0.40 57.64
C ARG A 6 30.80 -0.77 57.28
N ILE A 7 29.72 -0.50 56.55
CA ILE A 7 28.85 -1.51 55.95
C ILE A 7 29.43 -1.84 54.57
N ILE A 8 29.90 -3.08 54.41
CA ILE A 8 30.35 -3.61 53.12
C ILE A 8 29.14 -4.27 52.47
N LEU A 9 28.64 -3.69 51.38
CA LEU A 9 27.57 -4.28 50.57
C LEU A 9 28.17 -5.31 49.60
N PRO A 10 27.57 -6.51 49.50
CA PRO A 10 28.06 -7.57 48.62
C PRO A 10 27.86 -7.21 47.15
N GLY A 11 28.91 -7.45 46.35
CA GLY A 11 28.99 -7.10 44.94
C GLY A 11 27.93 -7.78 44.08
N ALA A 12 27.06 -6.96 43.48
CA ALA A 12 26.15 -7.38 42.44
C ALA A 12 26.94 -7.69 41.15
N LYS A 13 26.95 -8.96 40.74
CA LYS A 13 27.48 -9.35 39.42
C LYS A 13 26.61 -8.72 38.33
N PRO A 14 27.18 -7.99 37.35
CA PRO A 14 26.42 -7.49 36.21
C PRO A 14 26.00 -8.68 35.36
N GLY A 15 24.71 -9.05 35.46
CA GLY A 15 24.10 -10.03 34.58
C GLY A 15 24.12 -9.48 33.16
N ARG A 16 24.97 -10.04 32.29
CA ARG A 16 24.90 -9.82 30.85
C ARG A 16 23.54 -10.32 30.37
N THR A 17 22.58 -9.42 30.25
CA THR A 17 21.30 -9.67 29.59
C THR A 17 21.57 -9.84 28.10
N ALA A 18 21.88 -11.07 27.69
CA ALA A 18 21.86 -11.45 26.30
C ALA A 18 20.47 -11.13 25.74
N LEU A 19 20.39 -10.18 24.82
CA LEU A 19 19.16 -9.91 24.07
C LEU A 19 18.72 -11.24 23.42
N PRO A 20 17.45 -11.64 23.57
CA PRO A 20 16.98 -12.94 23.12
C PRO A 20 17.03 -13.00 21.58
N GLN A 21 18.03 -13.72 21.07
CA GLN A 21 18.31 -14.01 19.65
C GLN A 21 17.06 -14.38 18.83
N ARG A 22 16.04 -14.92 19.50
CA ARG A 22 14.73 -15.29 18.94
C ARG A 22 13.92 -14.09 18.43
N ARG A 23 14.02 -12.92 19.07
CA ARG A 23 13.28 -11.71 18.63
C ARG A 23 13.82 -11.14 17.32
N THR A 24 15.14 -11.17 17.15
CA THR A 24 15.82 -10.71 15.93
C THR A 24 15.50 -11.60 14.73
N GLN A 25 15.40 -12.91 14.93
CA GLN A 25 15.02 -13.86 13.87
C GLN A 25 13.58 -13.66 13.40
N ILE A 26 12.63 -13.42 14.31
CA ILE A 26 11.22 -13.18 13.94
C ILE A 26 11.09 -11.89 13.12
N LEU A 27 11.80 -10.82 13.52
CA LEU A 27 11.81 -9.56 12.78
C LEU A 27 12.36 -9.74 11.35
N LEU A 28 13.45 -10.50 11.18
CA LEU A 28 14.05 -10.76 9.87
C LEU A 28 13.14 -11.62 8.97
N HIS A 29 12.42 -12.60 9.52
CA HIS A 29 11.46 -13.39 8.75
C HIS A 29 10.26 -12.54 8.31
N LEU A 30 9.77 -11.64 9.18
CA LEU A 30 8.70 -10.72 8.81
C LEU A 30 9.14 -9.77 7.70
N ILE A 31 10.33 -9.18 7.80
CA ILE A 31 10.89 -8.34 6.72
C ILE A 31 11.02 -9.13 5.42
N ALA A 32 11.51 -10.38 5.47
CA ALA A 32 11.65 -11.21 4.28
C ALA A 32 10.29 -11.58 3.65
N VAL A 33 9.27 -11.91 4.45
CA VAL A 33 7.91 -12.22 3.98
C VAL A 33 7.24 -10.99 3.38
N VAL A 34 7.42 -9.82 4.00
CA VAL A 34 6.93 -8.53 3.48
C VAL A 34 7.59 -8.21 2.14
N LEU A 35 8.91 -8.35 2.04
CA LEU A 35 9.63 -8.15 0.78
C LEU A 35 9.16 -9.16 -0.30
N LEU A 36 8.96 -10.43 0.06
CA LEU A 36 8.46 -11.45 -0.88
C LEU A 36 7.03 -11.13 -1.36
N ALA A 37 6.15 -10.71 -0.46
CA ALA A 37 4.78 -10.32 -0.79
C ALA A 37 4.75 -9.08 -1.71
N THR A 38 5.61 -8.09 -1.46
CA THR A 38 5.77 -6.94 -2.36
C THR A 38 6.28 -7.34 -3.74
N ILE A 39 7.17 -8.34 -3.84
CA ILE A 39 7.69 -8.84 -5.13
C ILE A 39 6.60 -9.61 -5.90
N VAL A 40 5.70 -10.31 -5.21
CA VAL A 40 4.59 -11.04 -5.87
C VAL A 40 3.51 -10.07 -6.37
N VAL A 41 3.21 -8.99 -5.65
CA VAL A 41 2.25 -7.96 -6.11
C VAL A 41 2.87 -7.03 -7.16
N ALA A 42 4.18 -6.77 -7.08
CA ALA A 42 4.93 -6.03 -8.10
C ALA A 42 5.38 -6.91 -9.28
N SER A 43 5.03 -8.20 -9.31
CA SER A 43 5.20 -9.00 -10.52
C SER A 43 4.13 -8.54 -11.50
N PRO A 44 4.48 -7.75 -12.54
CA PRO A 44 3.50 -7.41 -13.55
C PRO A 44 2.98 -8.73 -14.07
N ALA A 45 1.66 -8.92 -14.03
CA ALA A 45 1.00 -10.00 -14.71
C ALA A 45 1.55 -10.02 -16.14
N ARG A 46 2.50 -10.92 -16.41
CA ARG A 46 3.05 -11.24 -17.74
C ARG A 46 2.03 -12.02 -18.59
N ALA A 47 0.76 -11.92 -18.24
CA ALA A 47 -0.39 -12.25 -19.06
C ALA A 47 -1.13 -10.92 -19.19
N SER A 48 -0.95 -10.13 -20.24
CA SER A 48 -1.47 -10.46 -21.57
C SER A 48 -0.69 -9.71 -22.66
N ALA A 49 0.25 -10.38 -23.31
CA ALA A 49 0.86 -9.93 -24.56
C ALA A 49 0.11 -10.50 -25.79
N GLN A 50 -1.21 -10.59 -25.72
CA GLN A 50 -2.05 -11.10 -26.80
C GLN A 50 -3.22 -10.15 -27.04
N GLY A 51 -3.25 -9.54 -28.23
CA GLY A 51 -4.36 -8.71 -28.70
C GLY A 51 -4.11 -7.23 -28.53
N ALA A 52 -3.05 -6.73 -29.16
CA ALA A 52 -2.76 -5.31 -29.19
C ALA A 52 -3.58 -4.61 -30.28
N ASP A 53 -4.90 -4.68 -30.16
CA ASP A 53 -5.75 -3.61 -30.66
C ASP A 53 -5.39 -2.35 -29.88
N ALA A 54 -5.62 -1.16 -30.45
CA ALA A 54 -5.43 0.09 -29.73
C ALA A 54 -6.36 0.07 -28.49
N ALA A 55 -5.84 -0.41 -27.36
CA ALA A 55 -6.64 -0.79 -26.21
C ALA A 55 -7.30 0.49 -25.70
N ALA A 56 -8.61 0.60 -25.94
CA ALA A 56 -9.45 1.59 -25.31
C ALA A 56 -9.13 1.57 -23.81
N ASP A 57 -9.11 2.74 -23.19
CA ASP A 57 -8.84 2.83 -21.75
C ASP A 57 -9.75 1.83 -21.02
N PRO A 58 -9.19 1.03 -20.09
CA PRO A 58 -9.98 0.06 -19.37
C PRO A 58 -11.16 0.78 -18.71
N PRO A 59 -12.35 0.18 -18.69
CA PRO A 59 -13.51 0.76 -18.02
C PRO A 59 -13.14 1.18 -16.58
N VAL A 60 -13.73 2.29 -16.11
CA VAL A 60 -13.45 2.87 -14.78
C VAL A 60 -13.44 1.80 -13.67
N LEU A 61 -14.38 0.86 -13.71
CA LEU A 61 -14.49 -0.23 -12.75
C LEU A 61 -13.27 -1.18 -12.77
N GLU A 62 -12.81 -1.55 -13.96
CA GLU A 62 -11.66 -2.43 -14.13
C GLU A 62 -10.37 -1.75 -13.68
N ARG A 63 -10.14 -0.49 -14.10
CA ARG A 63 -8.99 0.31 -13.64
C ARG A 63 -8.99 0.47 -12.12
N SER A 64 -10.15 0.77 -11.54
CA SER A 64 -10.31 0.93 -10.08
C SER A 64 -10.00 -0.37 -9.34
N LEU A 65 -10.41 -1.52 -9.87
CA LEU A 65 -10.11 -2.83 -9.27
C LEU A 65 -8.60 -3.09 -9.25
N TYR A 66 -7.90 -2.84 -10.36
CA TYR A 66 -6.45 -3.01 -10.41
C TYR A 66 -5.71 -2.07 -9.45
N LYS A 67 -6.11 -0.79 -9.41
CA LYS A 67 -5.57 0.18 -8.43
C LYS A 67 -5.77 -0.32 -7.00
N THR A 68 -6.96 -0.82 -6.69
CA THR A 68 -7.31 -1.35 -5.37
C THR A 68 -6.40 -2.51 -4.98
N VAL A 69 -6.24 -3.51 -5.85
CA VAL A 69 -5.42 -4.69 -5.53
C VAL A 69 -3.97 -4.31 -5.23
N VAL A 70 -3.38 -3.44 -6.04
CA VAL A 70 -1.98 -3.01 -5.86
C VAL A 70 -1.83 -2.17 -4.59
N PHE A 71 -2.69 -1.16 -4.42
CA PHE A 71 -2.64 -0.25 -3.29
C PHE A 71 -2.87 -1.01 -1.98
N GLU A 72 -3.94 -1.79 -1.91
CA GLU A 72 -4.33 -2.49 -0.68
C GLU A 72 -3.40 -3.65 -0.34
N GLY A 73 -2.78 -4.29 -1.32
CA GLY A 73 -1.73 -5.28 -1.04
C GLY A 73 -0.56 -4.65 -0.27
N ALA A 74 -0.14 -3.44 -0.66
CA ALA A 74 0.94 -2.73 -0.02
C ALA A 74 0.54 -2.16 1.36
N THR A 75 -0.61 -1.49 1.47
CA THR A 75 -1.05 -0.87 2.74
C THR A 75 -1.40 -1.89 3.81
N ASN A 76 -2.06 -3.00 3.47
CA ASN A 76 -2.39 -4.04 4.46
C ASN A 76 -1.14 -4.71 5.04
N THR A 77 -0.06 -4.76 4.26
CA THR A 77 1.23 -5.24 4.75
C THR A 77 1.80 -4.30 5.82
N ILE A 78 1.71 -2.99 5.62
CA ILE A 78 2.11 -1.98 6.60
C ILE A 78 1.21 -2.05 7.84
N ASP A 79 -0.11 -2.10 7.64
CA ASP A 79 -1.09 -2.17 8.72
C ASP A 79 -0.87 -3.41 9.60
N LEU A 80 -0.53 -4.56 9.01
CA LEU A 80 -0.24 -5.77 9.78
C LEU A 80 1.01 -5.61 10.66
N LEU A 81 2.06 -4.95 10.15
CA LEU A 81 3.27 -4.63 10.91
C LEU A 81 2.98 -3.63 12.04
N LEU A 82 2.18 -2.60 11.76
CA LEU A 82 1.75 -1.60 12.74
C LEU A 82 0.88 -2.25 13.83
N PHE A 83 -0.05 -3.11 13.45
CA PHE A 83 -0.87 -3.86 14.40
C PHE A 83 0.00 -4.70 15.34
N GLY A 84 0.96 -5.46 14.78
CA GLY A 84 1.86 -6.29 15.58
C GLY A 84 2.75 -5.48 16.53
N SER A 85 3.22 -4.31 16.10
CA SER A 85 4.16 -3.47 16.87
C SER A 85 3.50 -2.54 17.89
N LEU A 86 2.40 -1.89 17.51
CA LEU A 86 1.72 -0.87 18.33
C LEU A 86 0.68 -1.47 19.28
N LEU A 87 0.01 -2.56 18.86
CA LEU A 87 -1.16 -3.08 19.56
C LEU A 87 -0.85 -4.33 20.39
N GLY A 88 0.43 -4.63 20.60
CA GLY A 88 0.88 -5.77 21.42
C GLY A 88 0.63 -7.14 20.80
N GLY A 89 0.11 -7.18 19.56
CA GLY A 89 0.13 -8.32 18.64
C GLY A 89 -0.14 -9.67 19.29
N HIS A 90 -1.38 -9.92 19.73
CA HIS A 90 -1.79 -11.30 19.97
C HIS A 90 -1.77 -12.05 18.64
N LEU A 91 -0.86 -13.01 18.46
CA LEU A 91 -0.67 -13.75 17.20
C LEU A 91 -1.97 -14.37 16.66
N TYR A 92 -2.92 -14.70 17.54
CA TYR A 92 -4.24 -15.22 17.16
C TYR A 92 -5.20 -14.18 16.59
N ALA A 93 -5.02 -12.89 16.90
CA ALA A 93 -5.84 -11.81 16.35
C ALA A 93 -5.36 -11.36 14.96
N GLY A 94 -4.12 -11.66 14.59
CA GLY A 94 -3.51 -11.23 13.32
C GLY A 94 -4.31 -11.61 12.07
N PRO A 95 -4.73 -12.88 11.88
CA PRO A 95 -5.52 -13.28 10.71
C PRO A 95 -6.89 -12.61 10.65
N ALA A 96 -7.58 -12.50 11.80
CA ALA A 96 -8.88 -11.82 11.87
C ALA A 96 -8.74 -10.33 11.58
N PHE A 97 -7.72 -9.68 12.14
CA PHE A 97 -7.38 -8.30 11.84
C PHE A 97 -7.09 -8.10 10.36
N LEU A 98 -6.23 -8.93 9.76
CA LEU A 98 -5.89 -8.82 8.34
C LEU A 98 -7.13 -8.96 7.46
N ALA A 99 -8.01 -9.94 7.73
CA ALA A 99 -9.22 -10.16 6.94
C ALA A 99 -10.20 -8.97 7.04
N VAL A 100 -10.46 -8.48 8.26
CA VAL A 100 -11.35 -7.34 8.50
C VAL A 100 -10.77 -6.07 7.89
N ASN A 101 -9.49 -5.80 8.15
CA ASN A 101 -8.79 -4.61 7.69
C ASN A 101 -8.73 -4.58 6.16
N ALA A 102 -8.30 -5.68 5.51
CA ALA A 102 -8.19 -5.77 4.07
C ALA A 102 -9.54 -5.63 3.37
N THR A 103 -10.59 -6.26 3.91
CA THR A 103 -11.94 -6.14 3.34
C THR A 103 -12.46 -4.70 3.45
N ALA A 104 -12.35 -4.10 4.64
CA ALA A 104 -12.79 -2.72 4.85
C ALA A 104 -12.01 -1.73 3.98
N ALA A 105 -10.69 -1.93 3.85
CA ALA A 105 -9.82 -1.10 3.04
C ALA A 105 -10.14 -1.22 1.55
N ALA A 106 -10.25 -2.45 1.03
CA ALA A 106 -10.60 -2.70 -0.36
C ALA A 106 -11.96 -2.09 -0.74
N VAL A 107 -12.98 -2.25 0.11
CA VAL A 107 -14.29 -1.63 -0.13
C VAL A 107 -14.18 -0.10 -0.15
N LEU A 108 -13.45 0.48 0.79
CA LEU A 108 -13.30 1.93 0.90
C LEU A 108 -12.51 2.50 -0.28
N TYR A 109 -11.35 1.93 -0.61
CA TYR A 109 -10.50 2.38 -1.71
C TYR A 109 -11.17 2.17 -3.06
N TYR A 110 -11.73 0.98 -3.33
CA TYR A 110 -12.46 0.73 -4.57
C TYR A 110 -13.66 1.67 -4.72
N GLY A 111 -14.45 1.82 -3.67
CA GLY A 111 -15.58 2.75 -3.67
C GLY A 111 -15.15 4.19 -3.91
N HIS A 112 -14.02 4.61 -3.33
CA HIS A 112 -13.44 5.93 -3.54
C HIS A 112 -12.98 6.13 -4.98
N GLU A 113 -12.20 5.20 -5.55
CA GLU A 113 -11.72 5.29 -6.94
C GLU A 113 -12.89 5.30 -7.94
N VAL A 114 -13.90 4.45 -7.73
CA VAL A 114 -15.10 4.42 -8.58
C VAL A 114 -15.87 5.74 -8.47
N ALA A 115 -16.10 6.23 -7.25
CA ALA A 115 -16.78 7.51 -7.04
C ALA A 115 -16.00 8.65 -7.69
N TRP A 116 -14.68 8.67 -7.56
CA TRP A 116 -13.81 9.68 -8.17
C TRP A 116 -13.82 9.59 -9.69
N GLY A 117 -13.79 8.39 -10.27
CA GLY A 117 -13.83 8.20 -11.72
C GLY A 117 -15.15 8.66 -12.37
N TYR A 118 -16.26 8.67 -11.63
CA TYR A 118 -17.56 9.15 -12.15
C TYR A 118 -17.88 10.61 -11.79
N LEU A 119 -17.45 11.08 -10.62
CA LEU A 119 -17.83 12.39 -10.08
C LEU A 119 -16.68 13.40 -10.06
N GLY A 120 -15.45 12.93 -10.22
CA GLY A 120 -14.26 13.77 -10.26
C GLY A 120 -14.16 14.58 -11.55
N PRO A 121 -13.23 15.56 -11.60
CA PRO A 121 -12.91 16.27 -12.83
C PRO A 121 -12.48 15.28 -13.94
N PRO A 122 -12.73 15.59 -15.22
CA PRO A 122 -12.24 14.78 -16.33
C PRO A 122 -10.72 14.59 -16.28
N ASP A 123 -10.24 13.37 -16.54
CA ASP A 123 -8.82 13.01 -16.70
C ASP A 123 -8.27 13.56 -18.04
N THR A 124 -8.31 14.87 -18.25
CA THR A 124 -7.75 15.48 -19.47
C THR A 124 -6.26 15.79 -19.36
N ASP A 125 -5.79 16.10 -18.15
CA ASP A 125 -4.37 16.35 -17.83
C ASP A 125 -4.11 16.10 -16.33
N TYR A 126 -2.86 15.75 -15.97
CA TYR A 126 -2.45 15.62 -14.58
C TYR A 126 -2.52 16.99 -13.86
N ASP A 127 -3.52 17.16 -12.99
CA ASP A 127 -3.63 18.32 -12.11
C ASP A 127 -3.26 17.96 -10.67
N VAL A 128 -2.17 18.58 -10.19
CA VAL A 128 -1.67 18.43 -8.81
C VAL A 128 -2.75 18.77 -7.79
N ASN A 129 -3.56 19.82 -8.02
CA ASN A 129 -4.57 20.24 -7.04
C ASN A 129 -5.71 19.22 -6.94
N THR A 130 -6.19 18.73 -8.08
CA THR A 130 -7.19 17.65 -8.13
C THR A 130 -6.70 16.39 -7.44
N ASN A 131 -5.44 16.00 -7.66
CA ASN A 131 -4.84 14.84 -6.99
C ASN A 131 -4.64 15.03 -5.48
N ILE A 132 -4.27 16.23 -5.04
CA ILE A 132 -4.21 16.56 -3.61
C ILE A 132 -5.60 16.43 -2.99
N LEU A 133 -6.64 16.96 -3.65
CA LEU A 133 -8.01 16.87 -3.15
C LEU A 133 -8.50 15.42 -3.07
N LYS A 134 -8.21 14.62 -4.10
CA LYS A 134 -8.46 13.16 -4.11
C LYS A 134 -7.79 12.49 -2.91
N GLY A 135 -6.49 12.72 -2.74
CA GLY A 135 -5.73 12.18 -1.61
C GLY A 135 -6.30 12.60 -0.26
N ILE A 136 -6.69 13.85 -0.06
CA ILE A 136 -7.28 14.34 1.19
C ILE A 136 -8.61 13.65 1.49
N THR A 137 -9.51 13.54 0.50
CA THR A 137 -10.83 12.94 0.70
C THR A 137 -10.73 11.44 1.00
N PHE A 138 -9.90 10.71 0.25
CA PHE A 138 -9.56 9.33 0.56
C PHE A 138 -9.00 9.21 1.98
N ARG A 139 -8.09 10.12 2.35
CA ARG A 139 -7.38 10.07 3.62
C ARG A 139 -8.28 10.24 4.83
N LEU A 140 -9.25 11.13 4.76
CA LEU A 140 -10.22 11.30 5.83
C LEU A 140 -11.01 10.01 6.06
N ALA A 141 -11.43 9.35 4.98
CA ALA A 141 -12.13 8.08 5.05
C ALA A 141 -11.22 6.95 5.58
N SER A 142 -10.00 6.83 5.05
CA SER A 142 -9.06 5.77 5.44
C SER A 142 -8.60 5.88 6.90
N SER A 143 -8.41 7.10 7.40
CA SER A 143 -8.07 7.36 8.82
C SER A 143 -9.23 6.97 9.74
N THR A 144 -10.46 7.30 9.35
CA THR A 144 -11.67 6.90 10.09
C THR A 144 -11.78 5.38 10.17
N ARG A 145 -11.55 4.68 9.05
CA ARG A 145 -11.46 3.21 8.99
C ARG A 145 -10.38 2.68 9.93
N ALA A 146 -9.15 3.19 9.82
CA ALA A 146 -8.02 2.71 10.62
C ALA A 146 -8.30 2.86 12.12
N PHE A 147 -8.85 4.01 12.55
CA PHE A 147 -9.28 4.21 13.93
C PHE A 147 -10.37 3.21 14.34
N ALA A 148 -11.42 3.04 13.53
CA ALA A 148 -12.52 2.13 13.85
C ALA A 148 -12.07 0.67 13.98
N VAL A 149 -11.23 0.19 13.05
CA VAL A 149 -10.65 -1.17 13.11
C VAL A 149 -9.74 -1.29 14.32
N GLY A 150 -8.81 -0.34 14.51
CA GLY A 150 -7.90 -0.34 15.66
C GLY A 150 -8.65 -0.35 16.99
N TYR A 151 -9.71 0.45 17.12
CA TYR A 151 -10.56 0.49 18.31
C TYR A 151 -11.33 -0.82 18.51
N GLY A 152 -11.90 -1.38 17.44
CA GLY A 152 -12.64 -2.64 17.48
C GLY A 152 -11.80 -3.83 17.98
N PHE A 153 -10.51 -3.88 17.64
CA PHE A 153 -9.61 -4.96 18.07
C PHE A 153 -8.98 -4.74 19.44
N THR A 154 -8.87 -3.49 19.91
CA THR A 154 -8.10 -3.16 21.13
C THR A 154 -8.98 -2.70 22.29
N GLY A 155 -10.18 -2.19 22.01
CA GLY A 155 -11.02 -1.48 22.98
C GLY A 155 -10.38 -0.22 23.57
N ASN A 156 -9.26 0.26 23.01
CA ASN A 156 -8.47 1.35 23.57
C ASN A 156 -8.33 2.50 22.55
N PRO A 157 -8.90 3.69 22.84
CA PRO A 157 -8.89 4.81 21.90
C PRO A 157 -7.49 5.40 21.67
N ILE A 158 -6.58 5.30 22.65
CA ILE A 158 -5.19 5.78 22.52
C ILE A 158 -4.43 4.86 21.55
N ALA A 159 -4.58 3.54 21.72
CA ALA A 159 -3.95 2.56 20.85
C ALA A 159 -4.49 2.65 19.41
N ALA A 160 -5.81 2.80 19.27
CA ALA A 160 -6.48 3.05 17.99
C ALA A 160 -6.01 4.35 17.32
N GLY A 161 -5.82 5.43 18.09
CA GLY A 161 -5.25 6.68 17.59
C GLY A 161 -3.82 6.53 17.10
N GLY A 162 -2.98 5.78 17.84
CA GLY A 162 -1.62 5.47 17.42
C GLY A 162 -1.58 4.65 16.13
N PHE A 163 -2.45 3.64 16.01
CA PHE A 163 -2.61 2.85 14.79
C PHE A 163 -3.07 3.73 13.62
N MET A 164 -4.11 4.55 13.81
CA MET A 164 -4.60 5.50 12.81
C MET A 164 -3.48 6.41 12.29
N VAL A 165 -2.68 7.03 13.16
CA VAL A 165 -1.58 7.91 12.76
C VAL A 165 -0.48 7.13 12.01
N GLY A 166 -0.13 5.93 12.48
CA GLY A 166 0.86 5.08 11.82
C GLY A 166 0.41 4.64 10.43
N SER A 167 -0.81 4.11 10.33
CA SER A 167 -1.44 3.67 9.07
C SER A 167 -1.57 4.84 8.12
N ALA A 168 -1.93 6.01 8.64
CA ALA A 168 -1.94 7.22 7.88
C ALA A 168 -0.57 7.43 7.20
N VAL A 169 0.51 7.60 7.96
CA VAL A 169 1.83 7.85 7.35
C VAL A 169 2.20 6.81 6.29
N GLY A 170 1.98 5.52 6.58
CA GLY A 170 2.23 4.43 5.64
C GLY A 170 1.42 4.51 4.35
N GLU A 171 0.10 4.65 4.46
CA GLU A 171 -0.82 4.79 3.33
C GLU A 171 -0.50 6.02 2.47
N THR A 172 -0.05 7.14 3.04
CA THR A 172 0.33 8.31 2.21
C THR A 172 1.53 8.02 1.34
N VAL A 173 2.54 7.34 1.89
CA VAL A 173 3.73 6.95 1.11
C VAL A 173 3.33 6.01 -0.02
N VAL A 174 2.49 5.01 0.27
CA VAL A 174 1.98 4.07 -0.74
C VAL A 174 1.10 4.79 -1.76
N TYR A 175 0.26 5.73 -1.34
CA TYR A 175 -0.63 6.48 -2.23
C TYR A 175 0.15 7.31 -3.23
N VAL A 176 1.12 8.10 -2.74
CA VAL A 176 2.00 8.90 -3.58
C VAL A 176 2.76 8.00 -4.56
N ALA A 177 3.35 6.90 -4.06
CA ALA A 177 4.06 5.95 -4.92
C ALA A 177 3.13 5.30 -5.96
N SER A 178 1.89 5.00 -5.60
CA SER A 178 0.92 4.40 -6.50
C SER A 178 0.47 5.37 -7.58
N GLU A 179 0.15 6.62 -7.25
CA GLU A 179 -0.25 7.61 -8.26
C GLU A 179 0.90 7.89 -9.24
N TYR A 180 2.15 8.00 -8.76
CA TYR A 180 3.33 8.10 -9.65
C TYR A 180 3.54 6.84 -10.50
N GLY A 181 3.32 5.66 -9.92
CA GLY A 181 3.47 4.38 -10.64
C GLY A 181 2.48 4.24 -11.79
N TRP A 182 1.23 4.65 -11.58
CA TRP A 182 0.20 4.63 -12.63
C TRP A 182 0.46 5.67 -13.71
N GLU A 183 0.85 6.89 -13.34
CA GLU A 183 1.24 7.92 -14.32
C GLU A 183 2.39 7.44 -15.22
N PHE A 184 3.42 6.83 -14.64
CA PHE A 184 4.53 6.27 -15.42
C PHE A 184 4.08 5.14 -16.36
N TYR A 185 3.17 4.28 -15.89
CA TYR A 185 2.61 3.20 -16.70
C TYR A 185 1.80 3.75 -17.90
N ASP A 186 0.96 4.76 -17.67
CA ASP A 186 0.12 5.37 -18.70
C ASP A 186 0.99 6.05 -19.76
N GLN A 187 2.01 6.82 -19.35
CA GLN A 187 2.99 7.43 -20.27
C GLN A 187 3.72 6.39 -21.13
N TYR A 188 4.15 5.28 -20.54
CA TYR A 188 4.84 4.21 -21.27
C TYR A 188 3.91 3.54 -22.30
N ARG A 189 2.65 3.30 -21.92
CA ARG A 189 1.61 2.72 -22.79
C ARG A 189 1.34 3.63 -24.00
N ASP A 190 1.21 4.93 -23.78
CA ASP A 190 0.89 5.91 -24.83
C ASP A 190 2.05 6.09 -25.83
N GLN A 191 3.30 6.06 -25.34
CA GLN A 191 4.49 6.04 -26.18
C GLN A 191 4.56 4.79 -27.07
N ALA A 192 4.24 3.62 -26.51
CA ALA A 192 4.19 2.37 -27.25
C ALA A 192 3.10 2.38 -28.34
N ALA A 193 1.93 2.95 -28.04
CA ALA A 193 0.85 3.12 -29.01
C ALA A 193 1.26 4.05 -30.17
N THR A 194 1.86 5.20 -29.85
CA THR A 194 2.32 6.18 -30.85
C THR A 194 3.40 5.60 -31.76
N THR A 195 4.33 4.83 -31.19
CA THR A 195 5.41 4.18 -31.95
C THR A 195 4.86 3.14 -32.91
N ARG A 196 3.85 2.36 -32.48
CA ARG A 196 3.19 1.37 -33.35
C ARG A 196 2.52 2.03 -34.55
N VAL A 197 1.80 3.13 -34.35
CA VAL A 197 1.14 3.87 -35.45
C VAL A 197 2.15 4.37 -36.48
N LYS A 198 3.31 4.87 -36.03
CA LYS A 198 4.40 5.32 -36.92
C LYS A 198 5.10 4.17 -37.65
N ALA A 199 5.16 2.98 -37.05
CA ALA A 199 5.86 1.82 -37.59
C ALA A 199 5.06 1.07 -38.67
N ILE A 200 3.76 1.34 -38.85
CA ILE A 200 2.96 0.83 -39.98
C ILE A 200 3.42 1.61 -41.23
N PRO A 201 4.23 1.03 -42.13
CA PRO A 201 4.81 1.78 -43.23
C PRO A 201 3.70 2.24 -44.18
N ALA A 202 3.81 3.47 -44.70
CA ALA A 202 2.93 4.02 -45.74
C ALA A 202 2.85 3.15 -47.03
N ALA A 203 3.66 2.10 -47.14
CA ALA A 203 3.67 1.12 -48.21
C ALA A 203 2.34 0.34 -48.37
N TRP A 204 1.42 0.41 -47.41
CA TRP A 204 0.08 -0.22 -47.54
C TRP A 204 -0.97 0.65 -48.26
N HIS A 205 -0.62 1.88 -48.67
CA HIS A 205 -1.50 2.73 -49.49
C HIS A 205 -1.23 2.61 -51.02
N GLY A 206 -0.35 1.69 -51.43
CA GLY A 206 -0.11 1.39 -52.83
C GLY A 206 -1.18 0.46 -53.41
N ASP A 207 -1.90 0.97 -54.42
CA ASP A 207 -2.55 0.20 -55.48
C ASP A 207 -3.97 -0.38 -55.21
N ARG A 208 -4.97 0.52 -55.11
CA ARG A 208 -6.40 0.17 -55.32
C ARG A 208 -7.03 0.90 -56.52
N THR A 209 -6.24 1.36 -57.48
CA THR A 209 -6.75 2.15 -58.64
C THR A 209 -6.76 1.39 -59.96
N SER A 210 -6.72 0.06 -59.96
CA SER A 210 -6.76 -0.75 -61.19
C SER A 210 -7.97 -1.68 -61.26
N ARG A 211 -9.19 -1.12 -61.34
CA ARG A 211 -10.36 -1.78 -61.96
C ARG A 211 -11.28 -0.78 -62.62
#